data_AF-A0A0L8GRG8-F1
#
_entry.id   AF-A0A0L8GRG8-F1
#
_cell.length_a   1.000
_cell.length_b   1.000
_cell.length_c   1.000
_cell.angle_alpha   90.00
_cell.angle_beta   90.00
_cell.angle_gamma   90.00
#
_symmetry.space_group_name_H-M   'P 1'
#
loop_
_entity.id
_entity.type
_entity.pdbx_description
1 polymer ?
#
loop_
_entity_poly.entity_id
_entity_poly.type
_entity_poly.pdbx_seq_one_letter_code
_entity_poly.pdbx_strand_id
1 'polypeptide(L)'
;MANFGLPEPDFESELEVLPMILQEELNFDKAALCDRVFERYPTLNVEQKSIFDQVVGSVIKKEGKIFCLNASGGSEKTYTINLILAEVRSQ
;
A
#
# COMPACT_ATOMS: atom_id res chain seq x y z
N MET A 1 0.24 42.01 24.78
CA MET A 1 0.43 40.73 24.06
C MET A 1 1.74 40.86 23.31
N ALA A 2 2.73 40.02 23.62
CA ALA A 2 4.06 40.13 23.04
C ALA A 2 4.03 39.66 21.57
N ASN A 3 4.40 40.56 20.66
CA ASN A 3 4.68 40.23 19.27
C ASN A 3 6.18 39.87 19.20
N PHE A 4 6.49 38.60 18.99
CA PHE A 4 7.85 38.07 19.05
C PHE A 4 8.69 38.36 17.79
N GLY A 5 8.15 39.07 16.80
CA GLY A 5 8.86 39.36 15.54
C GLY A 5 9.22 38.11 14.74
N LEU A 6 8.57 36.98 15.04
CA LEU A 6 8.73 35.75 14.29
C LEU A 6 7.89 35.86 13.01
N PRO A 7 8.42 35.42 11.85
CA PRO A 7 7.63 35.32 10.64
C PRO A 7 6.43 34.42 10.90
N GLU A 8 5.27 34.76 10.34
CA GLU A 8 4.11 33.87 10.39
C GLU A 8 4.50 32.53 9.75
N PRO A 9 4.17 31.40 10.40
CA PRO A 9 4.46 30.09 9.85
C PRO A 9 3.82 29.95 8.47
N ASP A 10 4.66 29.71 7.47
CA ASP A 10 4.22 29.46 6.09
C ASP A 10 3.75 28.01 5.99
N PHE A 11 2.46 27.81 6.22
CA PHE A 11 1.83 26.49 6.09
C PHE A 11 1.57 26.08 4.64
N GLU A 12 1.68 27.00 3.66
CA GLU A 12 1.42 26.64 2.26
C GLU A 12 2.55 25.77 1.70
N SER A 13 3.81 26.04 2.06
CA SER A 13 4.95 25.19 1.67
C SER A 13 5.00 23.84 2.40
N GLU A 14 4.50 23.75 3.64
CA GLU A 14 4.37 22.48 4.37
C GLU A 14 3.24 21.58 3.84
N LEU A 15 2.20 22.16 3.25
CA LEU A 15 1.12 21.39 2.62
C LEU A 15 1.55 20.78 1.27
N GLU A 16 2.54 21.37 0.59
CA GLU A 16 3.09 20.86 -0.66
C GLU A 16 4.08 19.70 -0.48
N VAL A 17 4.72 19.60 0.70
CA VAL A 17 5.74 18.59 0.99
C VAL A 17 5.20 17.60 2.03
N LEU A 18 4.94 16.36 1.61
CA LEU A 18 4.61 15.29 2.55
C LEU A 18 5.64 15.26 3.69
N PRO A 19 5.22 15.09 4.95
CA PRO A 19 6.13 14.85 6.06
C PRO A 19 7.18 13.80 5.70
N MET A 20 8.44 14.02 6.06
CA MET A 20 9.57 13.13 5.74
C MET A 20 9.26 11.66 6.03
N ILE A 21 8.58 11.37 7.14
CA ILE A 21 8.17 10.02 7.51
C ILE A 21 7.24 9.38 6.46
N LEU A 22 6.32 10.15 5.87
CA LEU A 22 5.46 9.66 4.80
C LEU A 22 6.23 9.48 3.50
N GLN A 23 7.22 10.32 3.23
CA GLN A 23 8.09 10.14 2.06
C GLN A 23 8.88 8.83 2.16
N GLU A 24 9.45 8.55 3.33
CA GLU A 24 10.18 7.30 3.58
C GLU A 24 9.27 6.08 3.48
N GLU A 25 8.08 6.12 4.09
CA GLU A 25 7.11 5.02 4.06
C GLU A 25 6.51 4.77 2.67
N LEU A 26 6.52 5.76 1.77
CA LEU A 26 5.98 5.67 0.41
C LEU A 26 7.06 5.50 -0.67
N ASN A 27 8.35 5.52 -0.30
CA ASN A 27 9.46 5.38 -1.23
C ASN A 27 9.69 3.91 -1.66
N PHE A 28 8.68 3.33 -2.31
CA PHE A 28 8.73 1.97 -2.81
C PHE A 28 9.47 1.89 -4.14
N ASP A 29 10.29 0.86 -4.31
CA ASP A 29 10.78 0.44 -5.62
C ASP A 29 9.63 -0.22 -6.39
N LYS A 30 8.84 0.61 -7.09
CA LYS A 30 7.66 0.16 -7.83
C LYS A 30 8.00 -0.86 -8.92
N ALA A 31 9.15 -0.74 -9.57
CA ALA A 31 9.59 -1.69 -10.61
C ALA A 31 9.83 -3.07 -10.01
N ALA A 32 10.60 -3.15 -8.91
CA ALA A 32 10.83 -4.42 -8.22
C ALA A 32 9.54 -5.04 -7.65
N LEU A 33 8.57 -4.21 -7.25
CA LEU A 33 7.26 -4.70 -6.83
C LEU A 33 6.45 -5.26 -7.99
N CYS A 34 6.40 -4.57 -9.14
CA CYS A 34 5.76 -5.07 -10.36
C CYS A 34 6.36 -6.40 -10.81
N ASP A 35 7.68 -6.51 -10.86
CA ASP A 35 8.38 -7.74 -11.24
C ASP A 35 8.01 -8.89 -10.30
N ARG A 36 7.99 -8.63 -8.99
CA ARG A 36 7.55 -9.60 -7.99
C ARG A 36 6.11 -10.05 -8.21
N VAL A 37 5.20 -9.13 -8.57
CA VAL A 37 3.80 -9.51 -8.86
C VAL A 37 3.72 -10.37 -10.11
N PHE A 38 4.41 -9.96 -11.17
CA PHE A 38 4.45 -10.70 -12.43
C PHE A 38 4.94 -12.14 -12.25
N GLU A 39 5.99 -12.35 -11.46
CA GLU A 39 6.56 -13.68 -11.19
C GLU A 39 5.66 -14.55 -10.29
N ARG A 40 5.01 -13.95 -9.29
CA ARG A 40 4.33 -14.69 -8.21
C ARG A 40 2.83 -14.86 -8.39
N TYR A 41 2.16 -13.96 -9.11
CA TYR A 41 0.74 -14.12 -9.38
C TYR A 41 0.40 -15.46 -10.06
N PRO A 42 1.19 -15.97 -11.03
CA PRO A 42 0.91 -17.25 -11.67
C PRO A 42 0.92 -18.44 -10.70
N THR A 43 1.72 -18.39 -9.64
CA THR A 43 1.92 -19.50 -8.68
C THR A 43 0.78 -19.63 -7.67
N LEU A 44 -0.05 -18.60 -7.53
CA LEU A 44 -1.21 -18.63 -6.64
C LEU A 44 -2.19 -19.74 -7.06
N ASN A 45 -2.74 -20.43 -6.07
CA ASN A 45 -3.88 -21.32 -6.29
C ASN A 45 -5.17 -20.52 -6.54
N VAL A 46 -6.26 -21.23 -6.84
CA VAL A 46 -7.54 -20.62 -7.24
C VAL A 46 -8.10 -19.72 -6.14
N GLU A 47 -8.05 -20.16 -4.89
CA GLU A 47 -8.57 -19.42 -3.74
C GLU A 47 -7.76 -18.15 -3.47
N GLN A 48 -6.43 -18.26 -3.51
CA GLN A 48 -5.52 -17.15 -3.33
C GLN A 48 -5.66 -16.11 -4.45
N LYS A 49 -5.79 -16.54 -5.71
CA LYS A 49 -6.07 -15.63 -6.85
C LYS A 49 -7.38 -14.89 -6.66
N SER A 50 -8.44 -15.62 -6.30
CA SER A 50 -9.75 -15.03 -6.05
C SER A 50 -9.70 -13.93 -4.98
N ILE A 51 -8.96 -14.16 -3.89
CA ILE A 51 -8.79 -13.16 -2.82
C ILE A 51 -7.94 -11.99 -3.31
N PHE A 52 -6.84 -12.25 -4.00
CA PHE A 52 -5.98 -11.22 -4.57
C PHE A 52 -6.78 -10.28 -5.49
N ASP A 53 -7.48 -10.82 -6.47
CA ASP A 53 -8.23 -10.05 -7.47
C ASP A 53 -9.33 -9.20 -6.82
N GLN A 54 -10.02 -9.75 -5.81
CA GLN A 54 -11.07 -9.04 -5.08
C GLN A 54 -10.52 -7.87 -4.26
N VAL A 55 -9.43 -8.08 -3.52
CA VAL A 55 -8.85 -7.03 -2.67
C VAL A 55 -8.22 -5.94 -3.55
N VAL A 56 -7.36 -6.31 -4.50
CA VAL A 56 -6.72 -5.37 -5.43
C VAL A 56 -7.78 -4.58 -6.21
N GLY A 57 -8.78 -5.28 -6.76
CA GLY A 57 -9.88 -4.64 -7.46
C GLY A 57 -10.67 -3.65 -6.59
N SER A 58 -10.89 -3.98 -5.32
CA SER A 58 -11.57 -3.07 -4.38
C SER A 58 -10.76 -1.80 -4.09
N VAL A 59 -9.42 -1.93 -3.99
CA VAL A 59 -8.52 -0.78 -3.79
C VAL A 59 -8.51 0.11 -5.04
N ILE A 60 -8.32 -0.46 -6.23
CA ILE A 60 -8.33 0.27 -7.52
C ILE A 60 -9.64 1.05 -7.68
N LYS A 61 -10.76 0.42 -7.35
CA LYS A 61 -12.09 1.03 -7.46
C LYS A 61 -12.46 1.95 -6.28
N LYS A 62 -11.60 2.07 -5.27
CA LYS A 62 -11.80 2.89 -4.06
C LYS A 62 -13.10 2.56 -3.32
N GLU A 63 -13.46 1.27 -3.27
CA GLU A 63 -14.75 0.82 -2.74
C GLU A 63 -14.81 0.78 -1.21
N GLY A 64 -13.66 0.84 -0.51
CA GLY A 64 -13.58 0.83 0.96
C GLY A 64 -14.22 -0.40 1.59
N LYS A 65 -13.48 -1.52 1.66
CA LYS A 65 -13.96 -2.80 2.21
C LYS A 65 -13.04 -3.36 3.29
N ILE A 66 -13.59 -4.22 4.15
CA ILE A 66 -12.84 -5.00 5.14
C ILE A 66 -12.80 -6.45 4.67
N PHE A 67 -11.60 -7.05 4.66
CA PHE A 67 -11.38 -8.43 4.28
C PHE A 67 -10.71 -9.20 5.43
N CYS A 68 -11.21 -10.39 5.73
CA CYS A 68 -10.65 -11.28 6.75
C CYS A 68 -10.19 -12.58 6.10
N LEU A 69 -8.90 -12.88 6.18
CA LEU A 69 -8.32 -14.08 5.57
C LEU A 69 -8.23 -15.23 6.60
N ASN A 70 -9.23 -16.11 6.60
CA ASN A 70 -9.27 -17.26 7.51
C ASN A 70 -8.73 -18.52 6.83
N ALA A 71 -7.60 -19.05 7.31
CA ALA A 71 -7.04 -20.33 6.86
C ALA A 71 -6.16 -20.93 7.95
N SER A 72 -5.89 -22.23 7.89
CA SER A 72 -4.99 -22.91 8.84
C SER A 72 -3.55 -22.39 8.75
N GLY A 73 -2.73 -22.73 9.75
CA GLY A 73 -1.29 -22.57 9.64
C GLY A 73 -0.75 -23.28 8.39
N GLY A 74 0.28 -22.72 7.76
CA GLY A 74 0.87 -23.30 6.55
C GLY A 74 0.12 -23.04 5.23
N SER A 75 -1.10 -22.48 5.24
CA SER A 75 -1.84 -22.13 4.00
C SER A 75 -1.34 -20.87 3.29
N GLU A 76 -0.11 -20.45 3.58
CA GLU A 76 0.56 -19.33 2.90
C GLU A 76 -0.22 -17.99 2.88
N LYS A 77 -1.10 -17.73 3.86
CA LYS A 77 -1.82 -16.45 3.98
C LYS A 77 -0.90 -15.23 3.86
N THR A 78 0.25 -15.29 4.52
CA THR A 78 1.28 -14.25 4.47
C THR A 78 1.83 -14.04 3.06
N TYR A 79 1.96 -15.11 2.28
CA TYR A 79 2.39 -15.01 0.87
C TYR A 79 1.38 -14.20 0.05
N THR A 80 0.09 -14.53 0.17
CA THR A 80 -1.00 -13.82 -0.53
C THR A 80 -1.10 -12.36 -0.08
N ILE A 81 -1.05 -12.08 1.23
CA ILE A 81 -1.10 -10.72 1.77
C ILE A 81 0.08 -9.88 1.25
N ASN A 82 1.30 -10.44 1.26
CA ASN A 82 2.47 -9.73 0.77
C ASN A 82 2.40 -9.43 -0.73
N LEU A 83 1.78 -10.33 -1.51
CA LEU A 83 1.59 -10.12 -2.93
C LEU A 83 0.54 -9.04 -3.22
N ILE A 84 -0.58 -9.03 -2.48
CA ILE A 84 -1.58 -7.94 -2.54
C ILE A 84 -0.94 -6.59 -2.22
N LEU A 85 -0.13 -6.52 -1.16
CA LEU A 85 0.56 -5.30 -0.78
C LEU A 85 1.56 -4.86 -1.86
N ALA A 86 2.26 -5.80 -2.50
CA ALA A 86 3.17 -5.47 -3.60
C ALA A 86 2.42 -4.85 -4.78
N GLU A 87 1.28 -5.42 -5.17
CA GLU A 87 0.45 -4.89 -6.26
C GLU A 87 -0.15 -3.53 -5.93
N VAL A 88 -0.66 -3.32 -4.72
CA VAL A 88 -1.25 -2.03 -4.35
C VAL A 88 -0.20 -0.92 -4.29
N ARG A 89 1.02 -1.24 -3.86
CA ARG A 89 2.12 -0.26 -3.71
C ARG A 89 2.90 -0.01 -5.00
N SER A 90 2.79 -0.90 -5.99
CA SER A 90 3.43 -0.72 -7.30
C SER A 90 2.65 0.21 -8.23
N GLN A 91 1.36 0.42 -7.96
CA GLN A 91 0.52 1.42 -8.64
C GLN A 91 0.89 2.84 -8.19
#